data_AF-V7D0H4-F1
#
_entry.id   AF-V7D0H4-F1
#
_cell.length_a   1.000
_cell.length_b   1.000
_cell.length_c   1.000
_cell.angle_alpha   90.00
_cell.angle_beta   90.00
_cell.angle_gamma   90.00
#
_symmetry.space_group_name_H-M   'P 1'
#
loop_
_entity.id
_entity.type
_entity.pdbx_description
1 polymer ?
#
loop_
_entity_poly.entity_id
_entity_poly.type
_entity_poly.pdbx_seq_one_letter_code
_entity_poly.pdbx_strand_id
1 'polypeptide(L)'
;MVGFRNRYMVMEVFVNPNRDKVGNDSIIITQFNVSKAVKDSLLENFGECGLASSLGSFQGSIRACKNAALKCEESKFEHYKLIVGDRFSTADSDGMNSCLNKIK
;
A
#
# COMPACT_ATOMS: atom_id res chain seq x y z
N MET A 1 31.47 -9.60 11.72
CA MET A 1 30.28 -10.11 11.03
C MET A 1 29.51 -8.90 10.49
N VAL A 2 29.46 -8.72 9.17
CA VAL A 2 28.70 -7.61 8.55
C VAL A 2 27.27 -8.07 8.30
N GLY A 3 26.29 -7.34 8.83
CA GLY A 3 24.86 -7.62 8.65
C GLY A 3 24.28 -6.81 7.49
N PHE A 4 23.42 -7.43 6.70
CA PHE A 4 22.63 -6.72 5.70
C PHE A 4 21.59 -5.83 6.39
N ARG A 5 21.54 -4.55 5.99
CA ARG A 5 20.63 -3.55 6.56
C ARG A 5 19.46 -3.34 5.60
N ASN A 6 18.38 -4.08 5.79
CA ASN A 6 17.20 -3.92 4.94
C ASN A 6 16.53 -2.56 5.17
N ARG A 7 16.12 -1.93 4.06
CA ARG A 7 15.28 -0.73 4.05
C ARG A 7 13.90 -1.12 3.52
N TYR A 8 12.88 -0.47 4.04
CA TYR A 8 11.50 -0.81 3.74
C TYR A 8 10.73 0.44 3.42
N MET A 9 9.82 0.32 2.45
CA MET A 9 8.98 1.40 1.96
C MET A 9 7.52 0.99 2.15
N VAL A 10 6.71 1.91 2.68
CA VAL A 10 5.25 1.78 2.68
C VAL A 10 4.75 2.70 1.58
N MET A 11 3.94 2.16 0.67
CA MET A 11 3.33 2.91 -0.42
C MET A 11 1.81 2.76 -0.33
N GLU A 12 1.12 3.88 -0.50
CA GLU A 12 -0.33 3.92 -0.64
C GLU A 12 -0.67 4.15 -2.11
N VAL A 13 -1.66 3.40 -2.60
CA VAL A 13 -2.14 3.50 -3.98
C VAL A 13 -3.60 3.94 -3.93
N PHE A 14 -3.87 5.14 -4.44
CA PHE A 14 -5.23 5.64 -4.61
C PHE A 14 -5.74 5.24 -5.99
N VAL A 15 -6.86 4.54 -6.03
CA VAL A 15 -7.53 4.18 -7.29
C VAL A 15 -8.92 4.79 -7.30
N ASN A 16 -9.15 5.68 -8.26
CA ASN A 16 -10.45 6.28 -8.51
C ASN A 16 -11.18 5.51 -9.62
N PRO A 17 -12.22 4.72 -9.30
CA PRO A 17 -12.91 3.90 -10.29
C PRO A 17 -13.64 4.70 -11.37
N ASN A 18 -13.84 6.01 -11.16
CA ASN A 18 -14.48 6.90 -12.14
C ASN A 18 -13.47 7.53 -13.11
N ARG A 19 -12.20 7.64 -12.71
CA ARG A 19 -11.15 8.35 -13.46
C ARG A 19 -10.11 7.41 -14.04
N ASP A 20 -9.83 6.32 -13.34
CA ASP A 20 -8.74 5.39 -13.64
C ASP A 20 -9.26 4.15 -14.39
N LYS A 21 -10.21 4.33 -15.30
CA LYS A 21 -10.66 3.22 -16.16
C LYS A 21 -9.67 3.04 -17.30
N VAL A 22 -8.96 1.91 -17.33
CA VAL A 22 -8.30 1.42 -18.54
C VAL A 22 -9.35 0.66 -19.35
N GLY A 23 -10.16 1.38 -20.13
CA GLY A 23 -11.23 0.77 -20.94
C GLY A 23 -12.43 0.25 -20.12
N ASN A 24 -12.97 -0.91 -20.50
CA ASN A 24 -14.10 -1.57 -19.82
C ASN A 24 -13.67 -2.49 -18.66
N ASP A 25 -12.37 -2.65 -18.43
CA ASP A 25 -11.85 -3.61 -17.47
C ASP A 25 -11.62 -2.97 -16.10
N SER A 26 -11.99 -3.68 -15.03
CA SER A 26 -11.75 -3.24 -13.67
C SER A 26 -10.26 -3.32 -13.32
N ILE A 27 -9.75 -2.33 -12.57
CA ILE A 27 -8.38 -2.41 -12.02
C ILE A 27 -8.36 -3.50 -10.95
N ILE A 28 -7.68 -4.61 -11.25
CA ILE A 28 -7.46 -5.71 -10.31
C ILE A 28 -6.14 -5.47 -9.56
N ILE A 29 -6.23 -5.04 -8.31
CA ILE A 29 -5.06 -4.87 -7.43
C ILE A 29 -4.76 -6.20 -6.75
N THR A 30 -3.68 -6.86 -7.20
CA THR A 30 -3.13 -8.06 -6.56
C THR A 30 -1.65 -7.85 -6.28
N GLN A 31 -1.09 -8.59 -5.32
CA GLN A 31 0.34 -8.59 -5.06
C GLN A 31 1.17 -8.86 -6.32
N PHE A 32 0.68 -9.77 -7.18
CA PHE A 32 1.32 -10.10 -8.45
C PHE A 32 1.31 -8.91 -9.43
N ASN A 33 0.14 -8.29 -9.66
CA ASN A 33 0.02 -7.17 -10.60
C ASN A 33 0.87 -5.97 -10.16
N VAL A 34 0.84 -5.64 -8.86
CA VAL A 34 1.64 -4.54 -8.30
C VAL A 34 3.13 -4.86 -8.40
N SER A 35 3.56 -6.07 -8.02
CA SER A 35 4.97 -6.46 -8.10
C SER A 35 5.48 -6.47 -9.54
N LYS A 36 4.67 -6.96 -10.48
CA LYS A 36 5.00 -6.96 -11.91
C LYS A 36 5.13 -5.52 -12.43
N ALA A 37 4.16 -4.64 -12.16
CA ALA A 37 4.22 -3.25 -12.58
C ALA A 37 5.46 -2.51 -12.05
N VAL A 38 5.84 -2.74 -10.79
CA VAL A 38 7.06 -2.17 -10.21
C VAL A 38 8.32 -2.71 -10.89
N LYS A 39 8.40 -4.01 -11.14
CA LYS A 39 9.55 -4.63 -11.85
C LYS A 39 9.67 -4.13 -13.28
N ASP A 40 8.55 -4.09 -14.01
CA ASP A 40 8.51 -3.60 -15.39
C ASP A 40 8.96 -2.13 -15.45
N SER A 41 8.47 -1.29 -14.51
CA SER A 41 8.90 0.11 -14.40
C SER A 41 10.39 0.26 -14.09
N LEU A 42 10.94 -0.57 -13.20
CA LEU A 42 12.37 -0.55 -12.89
C LEU A 42 13.23 -0.98 -14.08
N LEU A 43 12.78 -2.00 -14.81
CA LEU A 43 13.46 -2.47 -16.02
C LEU A 43 13.47 -1.39 -17.10
N GLU A 44 12.33 -0.74 -17.34
CA GLU A 44 12.20 0.31 -18.36
C GLU A 44 13.06 1.54 -18.05
N ASN A 45 13.16 1.94 -16.78
CA ASN A 45 13.86 3.18 -16.39
C ASN A 45 15.34 2.97 -16.01
N PHE A 46 15.71 1.79 -15.50
CA PHE A 46 17.06 1.52 -14.97
C PHE A 46 17.75 0.30 -15.60
N GLY A 47 17.10 -0.37 -16.55
CA GLY A 47 17.63 -1.55 -17.22
C GLY A 47 17.79 -2.76 -16.31
N GLU A 48 18.39 -3.82 -16.87
CA GLU A 48 18.57 -5.11 -16.20
C GLU A 48 19.39 -5.00 -14.90
N CYS A 49 20.43 -4.16 -14.89
CA CYS A 49 21.30 -3.98 -13.72
C CYS A 49 20.56 -3.29 -12.55
N GLY A 50 19.73 -2.28 -12.85
CA GLY A 50 18.90 -1.60 -11.86
C GLY A 50 17.82 -2.50 -11.27
N LEU A 51 17.16 -3.29 -12.13
CA LEU A 51 16.21 -4.30 -11.69
C LEU A 51 16.88 -5.36 -10.79
N ALA A 52 18.00 -5.95 -11.24
CA ALA A 52 18.72 -6.98 -10.50
C ALA A 52 19.17 -6.50 -9.11
N SER A 53 19.67 -5.27 -9.01
CA SER A 53 20.10 -4.65 -7.76
C SER A 53 18.94 -4.43 -6.77
N SER A 54 17.72 -4.29 -7.28
CA SER A 54 16.52 -3.96 -6.49
C SER A 54 15.74 -5.20 -6.04
N LEU A 55 15.80 -6.31 -6.78
CA LEU A 55 15.01 -7.53 -6.54
C LEU A 55 15.17 -8.12 -5.12
N GLY A 56 16.38 -8.11 -4.58
CA GLY A 56 16.66 -8.62 -3.23
C GLY A 56 16.08 -7.76 -2.10
N SER A 57 15.72 -6.50 -2.37
CA SER A 57 15.25 -5.54 -1.36
C SER A 57 13.73 -5.55 -1.18
N PHE A 58 12.96 -6.12 -2.11
CA PHE A 58 11.49 -6.15 -2.03
C PHE A 58 10.94 -7.33 -1.20
N GLN A 59 11.78 -8.28 -0.82
CA GLN A 59 11.37 -9.45 -0.05
C GLN A 59 11.74 -9.28 1.42
N GLY A 60 10.81 -8.73 2.21
CA GLY A 60 11.00 -8.64 3.65
C GLY A 60 9.74 -8.16 4.38
N SER A 61 9.59 -8.61 5.63
CA SER A 61 8.62 -8.10 6.59
C SER A 61 9.35 -7.27 7.64
N ILE A 62 9.03 -5.96 7.81
CA ILE A 62 9.23 -5.34 9.12
C ILE A 62 7.89 -5.06 9.78
N ARG A 63 7.80 -5.59 10.99
CA ARG A 63 6.96 -5.10 12.08
C ARG A 63 6.92 -3.57 12.23
N ALA A 64 8.00 -2.83 11.97
CA ALA A 64 8.02 -1.37 12.04
C ALA A 64 7.26 -0.70 10.88
N CYS A 65 7.34 -1.23 9.65
CA CYS A 65 6.51 -0.77 8.54
C CYS A 65 5.04 -1.07 8.79
N LYS A 66 4.73 -2.23 9.38
CA LYS A 66 3.38 -2.60 9.81
C LYS A 66 2.80 -1.58 10.80
N ASN A 67 3.56 -1.23 11.84
CA ASN A 67 3.15 -0.25 12.84
C ASN A 67 3.01 1.17 12.26
N ALA A 68 3.91 1.58 11.36
CA ALA A 68 3.84 2.88 10.69
C ALA A 68 2.61 2.97 9.78
N ALA A 69 2.30 1.91 9.04
CA ALA A 69 1.10 1.80 8.23
C ALA A 69 -0.17 1.87 9.09
N LEU A 70 -0.24 1.09 10.18
CA LEU A 70 -1.37 1.12 11.12
C LEU A 70 -1.61 2.51 11.68
N LYS A 71 -0.57 3.19 12.17
CA LYS A 71 -0.68 4.54 12.73
C LYS A 71 -1.14 5.57 11.68
N CYS A 72 -0.67 5.42 10.44
CA CYS A 72 -1.09 6.28 9.32
C CYS A 72 -2.59 6.11 9.03
N GLU A 73 -3.06 4.85 8.93
CA GLU A 73 -4.47 4.55 8.67
C GLU A 73 -5.39 4.99 9.81
N GLU A 74 -5.00 4.78 11.07
CA GLU A 74 -5.73 5.28 12.24
C GLU A 74 -5.86 6.81 12.20
N SER A 75 -4.78 7.53 11.88
CA SER A 75 -4.82 9.00 11.78
C SER A 75 -5.73 9.50 10.65
N LYS A 76 -5.76 8.82 9.50
CA LYS A 76 -6.67 9.18 8.39
C LYS A 76 -8.13 8.93 8.77
N PHE A 77 -8.38 7.82 9.47
CA PHE A 77 -9.72 7.49 9.96
C PHE A 77 -10.25 8.56 10.91
N GLU A 78 -9.45 8.99 11.89
CA GLU A 78 -9.85 10.04 12.82
C GLU A 78 -10.13 11.36 12.09
N HIS A 79 -9.29 11.71 11.12
CA HIS A 79 -9.51 12.88 10.30
C HIS A 79 -10.81 12.77 9.46
N TYR A 80 -11.10 11.59 8.93
CA TYR A 80 -12.33 11.35 8.18
C TYR A 80 -13.57 11.48 9.07
N LYS A 81 -13.52 10.96 10.30
CA LYS A 81 -14.59 11.10 11.29
C LYS A 81 -14.89 12.57 11.60
N LEU A 82 -13.85 13.40 11.73
CA LEU A 82 -14.00 14.85 11.93
C LEU A 82 -14.64 15.56 10.73
N ILE A 83 -14.32 15.16 9.51
CA ILE A 83 -14.91 15.75 8.29
C ILE A 83 -16.39 15.36 8.15
N VAL A 84 -16.73 14.10 8.40
CA VAL A 84 -18.08 13.57 8.21
C VAL A 84 -19.04 14.02 9.33
N GLY A 85 -18.51 14.26 10.54
CA GLY A 85 -19.28 14.77 11.67
C GLY A 85 -20.45 13.86 12.04
N ASP A 86 -21.64 14.44 12.24
CA ASP A 86 -22.84 13.74 12.71
C ASP A 86 -23.40 12.68 11.73
N ARG A 87 -22.89 12.63 10.49
CA ARG A 87 -23.30 11.63 9.50
C ARG A 87 -22.57 10.29 9.67
N PHE A 88 -21.63 10.20 10.61
CA PHE A 88 -20.80 9.03 10.82
C PHE A 88 -21.57 7.96 11.59
N SER A 89 -21.78 6.80 10.97
CA SER A 89 -22.55 5.70 11.57
C SER A 89 -21.65 4.75 12.37
N THR A 90 -22.25 3.99 13.29
CA THR A 90 -21.57 2.88 13.99
C THR A 90 -21.14 1.79 12.99
N ALA A 91 -21.90 1.60 11.91
CA ALA A 91 -21.56 0.67 10.84
C ALA A 91 -20.27 1.06 10.08
N ASP A 92 -20.02 2.38 9.93
CA ASP A 92 -18.79 2.88 9.30
C ASP A 92 -17.57 2.60 10.19
N SER A 93 -17.74 2.78 11.50
CA SER A 93 -16.72 2.46 12.50
C SER A 93 -16.36 0.97 12.49
N ASP A 94 -17.35 0.09 12.44
CA ASP A 94 -17.14 -1.37 12.43
C ASP A 94 -16.46 -1.85 11.13
N GLY A 95 -16.86 -1.30 9.99
CA GLY A 95 -16.21 -1.58 8.70
C GLY A 95 -14.74 -1.16 8.70
N MET A 96 -14.45 0.04 9.23
CA MET A 96 -13.09 0.57 9.31
C MET A 96 -12.22 -0.20 10.30
N ASN A 97 -12.76 -0.61 11.45
CA ASN A 97 -12.06 -1.50 12.39
C ASN A 97 -11.75 -2.87 11.77
N SER A 98 -12.65 -3.42 10.96
CA SER A 98 -12.42 -4.65 10.20
C SER A 98 -11.25 -4.49 9.22
N CYS A 99 -11.15 -3.36 8.52
CA CYS A 99 -10.02 -3.04 7.65
C CYS A 99 -8.69 -2.94 8.44
N LEU A 100 -8.66 -2.22 9.56
CA LEU A 100 -7.47 -2.11 10.41
C LEU A 100 -7.00 -3.46 10.95
N ASN A 101 -7.92 -4.36 11.30
CA ASN A 101 -7.59 -5.70 11.78
C ASN A 101 -6.92 -6.58 10.71
N LYS A 102 -7.18 -6.34 9.41
CA LYS A 102 -6.45 -7.03 8.33
C LYS A 102 -4.98 -6.60 8.23
N ILE A 103 -4.66 -5.40 8.74
CA ILE A 103 -3.29 -4.87 8.79
C ILE A 103 -2.59 -5.29 10.09
N LYS A 104 -3.30 -5.72 11.13
CA LYS A 104 -2.73 -6.20 12.42
C LYS A 104 -2.12 -7.59 12.36
#